data_AF-A0A3E2H3R1-F1
#
_entry.id   AF-A0A3E2H3R1-F1
#
_cell.length_a   1.000
_cell.length_b   1.000
_cell.length_c   1.000
_cell.angle_alpha   90.00
_cell.angle_beta   90.00
_cell.angle_gamma   90.00
#
_symmetry.space_group_name_H-M   'P 1'
#
loop_
_entity.id
_entity.type
_entity.pdbx_description
1 polymer ?
#
loop_
_entity_poly.entity_id
_entity_poly.type
_entity_poly.pdbx_seq_one_letter_code
_entity_poly.pdbx_strand_id
1 'polypeptide(L)'
;MVQTTETVLQATAVVAGSFLSGAMMSLSLVAVPVFLDTDTQPSHLLAHFVRLYHYGHRLMPSLAVGTFTLYATSSYKAHAVDEIWLKPLLAGVITLSLVPFTWVTMTPTNYALFDLYDQGKAEKKVDFGQVRRLVVKWNWLHIVRSLFPLLGAVLGANDFRSTPNAGSAMLHPEQPHPDASLRALPTATSDMRRQTRDVRYTTSDPVTL
;
A
#
# COMPACT_ATOMS: atom_id res chain seq x y z
N MET A 1 -2.84 -10.96 -18.25
CA MET A 1 -2.71 -9.48 -18.29
C MET A 1 -3.26 -8.79 -17.03
N VAL A 2 -4.27 -9.36 -16.35
CA VAL A 2 -4.85 -8.81 -15.09
C VAL A 2 -3.83 -8.78 -13.94
N GLN A 3 -3.04 -9.83 -13.77
CA GLN A 3 -2.06 -9.98 -12.68
C GLN A 3 -0.96 -8.89 -12.70
N THR A 4 -0.53 -8.45 -13.89
CA THR A 4 0.53 -7.44 -14.04
C THR A 4 0.07 -6.06 -13.54
N THR A 5 -1.20 -5.70 -13.77
CA THR A 5 -1.75 -4.41 -13.35
C THR A 5 -1.93 -4.32 -11.84
N GLU A 6 -2.29 -5.43 -11.19
CA GLU A 6 -2.43 -5.49 -9.74
C GLU A 6 -1.08 -5.31 -9.02
N THR A 7 -0.05 -5.99 -9.49
CA THR A 7 1.31 -5.82 -8.98
C THR A 7 1.82 -4.38 -9.15
N VAL A 8 1.51 -3.73 -10.27
CA VAL A 8 1.88 -2.33 -10.52
C VAL A 8 1.15 -1.37 -9.58
N LEU A 9 -0.15 -1.58 -9.33
CA LEU A 9 -0.93 -0.76 -8.39
C LEU A 9 -0.38 -0.84 -6.97
N GLN A 10 -0.09 -2.05 -6.50
CA GLN A 10 0.45 -2.28 -5.17
C GLN A 10 1.87 -1.72 -5.02
N ALA A 11 2.74 -1.94 -6.00
CA ALA A 11 4.08 -1.35 -6.01
C ALA A 11 4.01 0.19 -5.98
N THR A 12 3.10 0.78 -6.76
CA THR A 12 2.86 2.22 -6.76
C THR A 12 2.38 2.71 -5.39
N ALA A 13 1.48 1.96 -4.74
CA ALA A 13 1.00 2.29 -3.39
C ALA A 13 2.14 2.28 -2.35
N VAL A 14 3.02 1.27 -2.40
CA VAL A 14 4.20 1.15 -1.51
C VAL A 14 5.17 2.32 -1.73
N VAL A 15 5.45 2.67 -2.99
CA VAL A 15 6.32 3.81 -3.32
C VAL A 15 5.68 5.12 -2.84
N ALA A 16 4.39 5.32 -3.07
CA ALA A 16 3.67 6.51 -2.64
C ALA A 16 3.66 6.64 -1.10
N GLY A 17 3.42 5.56 -0.36
CA GLY A 17 3.46 5.54 1.11
C GLY A 17 4.87 5.83 1.66
N SER A 18 5.90 5.21 1.06
CA SER A 18 7.30 5.46 1.43
C SER A 18 7.71 6.91 1.16
N PHE A 19 7.34 7.45 0.00
CA PHE A 19 7.58 8.85 -0.37
C PHE A 19 6.87 9.80 0.59
N LEU A 20 5.59 9.55 0.90
CA LEU A 20 4.82 10.35 1.85
C LEU A 20 5.50 10.36 3.24
N SER A 21 5.87 9.19 3.76
CA SER A 21 6.62 9.09 5.02
C SER A 21 7.92 9.88 4.97
N GLY A 22 8.72 9.73 3.91
CA GLY A 22 9.99 10.43 3.75
C GLY A 22 9.82 11.95 3.71
N ALA A 23 8.84 12.44 2.96
CA ALA A 23 8.50 13.86 2.89
C ALA A 23 8.01 14.41 4.24
N MET A 24 7.29 13.61 5.03
CA MET A 24 6.89 13.99 6.38
C MET A 24 8.08 14.01 7.35
N MET A 25 8.95 12.99 7.30
CA MET A 25 10.15 12.91 8.13
C MET A 25 11.13 14.04 7.82
N SER A 26 11.28 14.49 6.58
CA SER A 26 12.18 15.59 6.25
C SER A 26 11.77 16.91 6.92
N LEU A 27 10.47 17.16 7.08
CA LEU A 27 10.00 18.31 7.86
C LEU A 27 10.47 18.21 9.32
N SER A 28 10.36 17.02 9.91
CA SER A 28 10.67 16.82 11.34
C SER A 28 12.15 16.68 11.67
N LEU A 29 12.94 16.12 10.75
CA LEU A 29 14.36 15.84 10.94
C LEU A 29 15.26 16.96 10.40
N VAL A 30 14.75 17.82 9.51
CA VAL A 30 15.54 18.89 8.90
C VAL A 30 14.89 20.25 9.14
N ALA A 31 13.67 20.48 8.64
CA ALA A 31 13.08 21.82 8.66
C ALA A 31 12.83 22.34 10.08
N VAL A 32 12.22 21.52 10.95
CA VAL A 32 11.92 21.93 12.33
C VAL A 32 13.19 22.21 13.15
N PRO A 33 14.24 21.35 13.15
CA PRO A 33 15.52 21.68 13.77
C PRO A 33 16.12 22.99 13.26
N VAL A 34 16.11 23.23 11.94
CA VAL A 34 16.60 24.50 11.37
C VAL A 34 15.85 25.69 11.96
N PHE A 35 14.53 25.65 12.09
CA PHE A 35 13.76 26.73 12.71
C PHE A 35 14.13 26.91 14.19
N LEU A 36 14.20 25.81 14.94
CA LEU A 36 14.53 25.83 16.37
C LEU A 36 15.93 26.37 16.67
N ASP A 37 16.87 26.20 15.74
CA ASP A 37 18.26 26.65 15.89
C ASP A 37 18.49 28.08 15.37
N THR A 38 17.77 28.49 14.32
CA THR A 38 18.00 29.78 13.65
C THR A 38 17.07 30.91 14.10
N ASP A 39 15.86 30.59 14.59
CA ASP A 39 14.94 31.61 15.05
C ASP A 39 15.29 32.08 16.47
N THR A 40 15.56 33.37 16.62
CA THR A 40 15.84 34.01 17.92
C THR A 40 14.65 34.75 18.51
N GLN A 41 13.55 34.87 17.75
CA GLN A 41 12.34 35.58 18.13
C GLN A 41 11.11 34.67 18.01
N PRO A 42 10.14 34.76 18.93
CA PRO A 42 8.93 33.93 18.90
C PRO A 42 8.09 34.16 17.65
N SER A 43 8.04 35.40 17.15
CA SER A 43 7.30 35.77 15.93
C SER A 43 7.81 35.03 14.70
N HIS A 44 9.13 34.88 14.54
CA HIS A 44 9.73 34.20 13.41
C HIS A 44 9.46 32.69 13.47
N LEU A 45 9.71 32.07 14.63
CA LEU A 45 9.47 30.63 14.82
C LEU A 45 7.99 30.26 14.59
N LEU A 46 7.06 31.08 15.10
CA LEU A 46 5.63 30.90 14.84
C LEU A 46 5.29 31.11 13.37
N ALA A 47 5.85 32.12 12.69
CA ALA A 47 5.60 32.34 11.27
C ALA A 47 6.08 31.17 10.40
N HIS A 48 7.29 30.65 10.65
CA HIS A 48 7.82 29.46 9.99
C HIS A 48 6.95 28.23 10.26
N PHE A 49 6.58 28.00 11.52
CA PHE A 49 5.69 26.89 11.90
C PHE A 49 4.35 26.97 11.18
N VAL A 50 3.67 28.12 11.22
CA VAL A 50 2.34 28.32 10.59
C VAL A 50 2.43 28.11 9.09
N ARG A 51 3.50 28.59 8.44
CA ARG A 51 3.71 28.37 7.01
C ARG A 51 4.00 26.90 6.68
N LEU A 52 4.84 26.22 7.46
CA LEU A 52 5.11 24.79 7.32
C LEU A 52 3.81 23.99 7.45
N TYR A 53 3.03 24.26 8.50
CA TYR A 53 1.73 23.63 8.71
C TYR A 53 0.81 23.90 7.52
N HIS A 54 0.76 25.15 7.04
CA HIS A 54 -0.11 25.57 5.94
C HIS A 54 0.06 24.72 4.67
N TYR A 55 1.30 24.39 4.31
CA TYR A 55 1.55 23.50 3.17
C TYR A 55 1.35 22.03 3.52
N GLY A 56 1.83 21.61 4.69
CA GLY A 56 1.76 20.21 5.14
C GLY A 56 0.34 19.68 5.29
N HIS A 57 -0.58 20.44 5.90
CA HIS A 57 -1.95 20.00 6.15
C HIS A 57 -2.80 19.86 4.88
N ARG A 58 -2.38 20.44 3.75
CA ARG A 58 -3.06 20.29 2.46
C ARG A 58 -2.46 19.15 1.64
N LEU A 59 -1.13 19.14 1.52
CA LEU A 59 -0.44 18.20 0.63
C LEU A 59 -0.47 16.78 1.21
N MET A 60 -0.11 16.62 2.50
CA MET A 60 0.14 15.30 3.07
C MET A 60 -1.14 14.46 3.25
N PRO A 61 -2.27 15.01 3.73
CA PRO A 61 -3.53 14.25 3.77
C PRO A 61 -4.01 13.86 2.37
N SER A 62 -3.84 14.73 1.38
CA SER A 62 -4.20 14.43 -0.02
C SER A 62 -3.39 13.25 -0.57
N LEU A 63 -2.08 13.21 -0.31
CA LEU A 63 -1.22 12.07 -0.64
C LEU A 63 -1.65 10.81 0.11
N ALA A 64 -1.99 10.92 1.40
CA ALA A 64 -2.45 9.77 2.19
C ALA A 64 -3.73 9.14 1.63
N VAL A 65 -4.70 9.97 1.23
CA VAL A 65 -5.94 9.53 0.56
C VAL A 65 -5.64 8.89 -0.80
N GLY A 66 -4.72 9.47 -1.56
CA GLY A 66 -4.26 8.89 -2.83
C GLY A 66 -3.63 7.50 -2.63
N THR A 67 -2.72 7.36 -1.67
CA THR A 67 -2.09 6.08 -1.31
C THR A 67 -3.12 5.07 -0.82
N PHE A 68 -4.07 5.48 0.03
CA PHE A 68 -5.19 4.62 0.46
C PHE A 68 -6.01 4.13 -0.74
N THR A 69 -6.35 5.01 -1.68
CA THR A 69 -7.13 4.66 -2.87
C THR A 69 -6.42 3.59 -3.72
N LEU A 70 -5.09 3.70 -3.87
CA LEU A 70 -4.30 2.69 -4.58
C LEU A 70 -4.36 1.33 -3.87
N TYR A 71 -4.18 1.31 -2.54
CA TYR A 71 -4.30 0.10 -1.73
C TYR A 71 -5.71 -0.51 -1.77
N ALA A 72 -6.74 0.32 -1.67
CA ALA A 72 -8.13 -0.11 -1.73
C ALA A 72 -8.49 -0.70 -3.11
N THR A 73 -7.97 -0.11 -4.19
CA THR A 73 -8.16 -0.62 -5.55
C THR A 73 -7.44 -1.96 -5.75
N SER A 74 -6.22 -2.10 -5.23
CA SER A 74 -5.50 -3.38 -5.21
C SER A 74 -6.27 -4.44 -4.42
N SER A 75 -6.76 -4.10 -3.24
CA SER A 75 -7.59 -4.99 -2.41
C SER A 75 -8.87 -5.44 -3.12
N TYR A 76 -9.59 -4.51 -3.76
CA TYR A 76 -10.80 -4.83 -4.49
C TYR A 76 -10.54 -5.80 -5.65
N LYS A 77 -9.42 -5.62 -6.37
CA LYS A 77 -9.03 -6.52 -7.46
C LYS A 77 -8.67 -7.91 -6.96
N ALA A 78 -7.86 -8.02 -5.92
CA ALA A 78 -7.55 -9.29 -5.27
C ALA A 78 -8.82 -10.03 -4.83
N HIS A 79 -9.78 -9.31 -4.21
CA HIS A 79 -11.04 -9.88 -3.77
C HIS A 79 -11.88 -10.43 -4.94
N ALA A 80 -11.88 -9.74 -6.08
CA ALA A 80 -12.65 -10.16 -7.26
C ALA A 80 -12.14 -11.46 -7.91
N VAL A 81 -10.94 -11.91 -7.57
CA VAL A 81 -10.33 -13.15 -8.06
C VAL A 81 -9.99 -14.14 -6.93
N ASP A 82 -10.62 -13.99 -5.77
CA ASP A 82 -10.44 -14.84 -4.57
C ASP A 82 -8.99 -14.91 -4.03
N GLU A 83 -8.19 -13.86 -4.27
CA GLU A 83 -6.85 -13.69 -3.68
C GLU A 83 -6.89 -12.96 -2.32
N ILE A 84 -5.75 -12.91 -1.62
CA ILE A 84 -5.64 -12.33 -0.27
C ILE A 84 -5.78 -10.79 -0.33
N TRP A 85 -7.00 -10.30 -0.22
CA TRP A 85 -7.33 -8.88 -0.33
C TRP A 85 -7.18 -8.08 0.96
N LEU A 86 -7.16 -8.73 2.12
CA LEU A 86 -7.19 -8.02 3.42
C LEU A 86 -5.89 -7.27 3.71
N LYS A 87 -4.74 -7.78 3.25
CA LYS A 87 -3.43 -7.17 3.48
C LYS A 87 -3.29 -5.77 2.84
N PRO A 88 -3.55 -5.58 1.53
CA PRO A 88 -3.49 -4.24 0.93
C PRO A 88 -4.52 -3.30 1.57
N LEU A 89 -5.71 -3.77 1.95
CA LEU A 89 -6.67 -2.95 2.67
C LEU A 89 -6.12 -2.46 4.02
N LEU A 90 -5.55 -3.36 4.82
CA LEU A 90 -4.94 -3.01 6.11
C LEU A 90 -3.78 -2.01 5.93
N ALA A 91 -2.94 -2.18 4.90
CA ALA A 91 -1.87 -1.24 4.58
C ALA A 91 -2.42 0.17 4.27
N GLY A 92 -3.51 0.25 3.51
CA GLY A 92 -4.24 1.48 3.27
C GLY A 92 -4.81 2.10 4.55
N VAL A 93 -5.51 1.31 5.36
CA VAL A 93 -6.13 1.78 6.61
C VAL A 93 -5.08 2.31 7.59
N ILE A 94 -3.96 1.61 7.75
CA ILE A 94 -2.83 2.07 8.58
C ILE A 94 -2.31 3.41 8.05
N THR A 95 -2.13 3.54 6.73
CA THR A 95 -1.69 4.80 6.11
C THR A 95 -2.66 5.94 6.42
N LEU A 96 -3.98 5.72 6.22
CA LEU A 96 -4.99 6.75 6.44
C LEU A 96 -5.23 7.10 7.91
N SER A 97 -4.84 6.19 8.83
CA SER A 97 -4.96 6.39 10.29
C SER A 97 -4.13 7.57 10.82
N LEU A 98 -3.21 8.12 10.03
CA LEU A 98 -2.55 9.38 10.36
C LEU A 98 -3.54 10.56 10.54
N VAL A 99 -4.71 10.50 9.89
CA VAL A 99 -5.76 11.53 9.99
C VAL A 99 -6.42 11.54 11.37
N PRO A 100 -7.04 10.43 11.84
CA PRO A 100 -7.59 10.39 13.19
C PRO A 100 -6.51 10.60 14.27
N PHE A 101 -5.28 10.11 14.06
CA PHE A 101 -4.15 10.43 14.95
C PHE A 101 -3.95 11.95 15.08
N THR A 102 -3.95 12.68 13.97
CA THR A 102 -3.79 14.14 13.97
C THR A 102 -4.91 14.81 14.78
N TRP A 103 -6.17 14.42 14.53
CA TRP A 103 -7.31 15.01 15.22
C TRP A 103 -7.29 14.78 16.72
N VAL A 104 -7.00 13.55 17.16
CA VAL A 104 -7.03 13.19 18.57
C VAL A 104 -5.80 13.71 19.33
N THR A 105 -4.60 13.63 18.74
CA THR A 105 -3.35 13.83 19.49
C THR A 105 -2.67 15.17 19.20
N MET A 106 -2.75 15.68 17.96
CA MET A 106 -1.99 16.85 17.53
C MET A 106 -2.80 18.14 17.62
N THR A 107 -4.13 18.07 17.48
CA THR A 107 -5.03 19.24 17.51
C THR A 107 -4.79 20.21 18.67
N PRO A 108 -4.65 19.76 19.94
CA PRO A 108 -4.42 20.69 21.04
C PRO A 108 -3.12 21.48 20.88
N THR A 109 -2.06 20.83 20.40
CA THR A 109 -0.75 21.46 20.17
C THR A 109 -0.83 22.43 18.98
N ASN A 110 -1.54 22.05 17.90
CA ASN A 110 -1.75 22.92 16.74
C ASN A 110 -2.49 24.21 17.14
N TYR A 111 -3.60 24.09 17.88
CA TYR A 111 -4.37 25.26 18.32
C TYR A 111 -3.59 26.16 19.26
N ALA A 112 -2.82 25.60 20.20
CA ALA A 112 -1.96 26.40 21.06
C ALA A 112 -0.93 27.22 20.26
N LEU A 113 -0.34 26.64 19.21
CA LEU A 113 0.62 27.35 18.36
C LEU A 113 -0.06 28.44 17.50
N PHE A 114 -1.27 28.19 16.98
CA PHE A 114 -2.03 29.20 16.25
C PHE A 114 -2.49 30.36 17.13
N ASP A 115 -2.96 30.06 18.35
CA ASP A 115 -3.36 31.09 19.31
C ASP A 115 -2.16 31.98 19.68
N LEU A 116 -0.99 31.41 19.95
CA LEU A 116 0.23 32.19 20.20
C LEU A 116 0.65 33.03 18.98
N TYR A 117 0.45 32.52 17.76
CA TYR A 117 0.71 33.29 16.54
C TYR A 117 -0.22 34.50 16.40
N ASP A 118 -1.51 34.32 16.69
CA ASP A 118 -2.48 35.41 16.63
C ASP A 118 -2.28 36.42 17.77
N GLN A 119 -1.87 35.97 18.96
CA GLN A 119 -1.43 36.85 20.04
C GLN A 119 -0.23 37.70 19.64
N GLY A 120 0.78 37.10 18.99
CA GLY A 120 1.95 37.83 18.49
C GLY A 120 1.60 38.88 17.44
N LYS A 121 0.64 38.60 16.55
CA LYS A 121 0.10 39.59 15.59
C LYS A 121 -0.63 40.74 16.27
N ALA A 122 -1.28 40.48 17.40
CA ALA A 122 -1.94 41.48 18.22
C ALA A 122 -0.98 42.22 19.17
N GLU A 123 0.33 42.14 18.92
CA GLU A 123 1.41 42.77 19.71
C GLU A 123 1.39 42.37 21.20
N LYS A 124 0.77 41.23 21.53
CA LYS A 124 0.80 40.69 22.89
C LYS A 124 2.14 40.02 23.15
N LYS A 125 2.59 40.07 24.41
CA LYS A 125 3.81 39.40 24.85
C LYS A 125 3.65 37.88 24.72
N VAL A 126 4.44 37.28 23.83
CA VAL A 126 4.52 35.83 23.64
C VAL A 126 5.82 35.30 24.24
N ASP A 127 5.72 34.27 25.09
CA ASP A 127 6.90 33.61 25.66
C ASP A 127 7.61 32.72 24.64
N PHE A 128 8.87 33.03 24.33
CA PHE A 128 9.66 32.24 23.39
C PHE A 128 9.91 30.81 23.89
N GLY A 129 10.09 30.63 25.20
CA GLY A 129 10.27 29.31 25.80
C GLY A 129 9.06 28.40 25.57
N GLN A 130 7.85 28.93 25.74
CA GLN A 130 6.59 28.24 25.48
C GLN A 130 6.44 27.85 24.01
N VAL A 131 6.69 28.78 23.08
CA VAL A 131 6.66 28.49 21.63
C VAL A 131 7.60 27.34 21.31
N ARG A 132 8.86 27.42 21.75
CA ARG A 132 9.88 26.39 21.50
C ARG A 132 9.43 25.02 22.02
N ARG A 133 8.91 24.94 23.25
CA ARG A 133 8.39 23.68 23.83
C ARG A 133 7.24 23.09 23.00
N LEU A 134 6.31 23.92 22.54
CA LEU A 134 5.19 23.46 21.73
C LEU A 134 5.63 22.98 20.34
N VAL A 135 6.57 23.67 19.69
CA VAL A 135 7.13 23.21 18.41
C VAL A 135 7.88 21.89 18.57
N VAL A 136 8.66 21.71 19.64
CA VAL A 136 9.33 20.43 19.94
C VAL A 136 8.32 19.31 20.18
N LYS A 137 7.26 19.58 20.97
CA LYS A 137 6.17 18.61 21.18
C LYS A 137 5.49 18.24 19.88
N TRP A 138 5.16 19.24 19.05
CA TRP A 138 4.56 19.03 17.74
C TRP A 138 5.47 18.16 16.87
N ASN A 139 6.78 18.40 16.91
CA ASN A 139 7.76 17.64 16.12
C ASN A 139 7.73 16.16 16.47
N TRP A 140 7.75 15.82 17.76
CA TRP A 140 7.67 14.44 18.22
C TRP A 140 6.37 13.75 17.79
N LEU A 141 5.23 14.43 17.93
CA LEU A 141 3.96 13.89 17.47
C LEU A 141 3.95 13.72 15.94
N HIS A 142 4.56 14.64 15.20
CA HIS A 142 4.66 14.57 13.75
C HIS A 142 5.57 13.43 13.27
N ILE A 143 6.65 13.11 13.99
CA ILE A 143 7.48 11.93 13.75
C ILE A 143 6.63 10.66 13.88
N VAL A 144 5.89 10.52 14.99
CA VAL A 144 4.98 9.38 15.19
C VAL A 144 3.94 9.30 14.08
N ARG A 145 3.35 10.44 13.69
CA ARG A 145 2.42 10.54 12.55
C ARG A 145 3.04 10.04 11.24
N SER A 146 4.32 10.28 11.04
CA SER A 146 5.05 9.89 9.83
C SER A 146 5.29 8.39 9.74
N LEU A 147 5.18 7.65 10.85
CA LEU A 147 5.33 6.19 10.86
C LEU A 147 4.13 5.46 10.26
N PHE A 148 2.93 6.04 10.27
CA PHE A 148 1.74 5.41 9.69
C PHE A 148 1.89 5.07 8.19
N PRO A 149 2.24 6.03 7.30
CA PRO A 149 2.47 5.69 5.89
C PRO A 149 3.67 4.74 5.69
N LEU A 150 4.68 4.79 6.56
CA LEU A 150 5.80 3.84 6.52
C LEU A 150 5.36 2.40 6.85
N LEU A 151 4.61 2.23 7.93
CA LEU A 151 4.07 0.93 8.34
C LEU A 151 3.12 0.36 7.28
N GLY A 152 2.29 1.22 6.67
CA GLY A 152 1.49 0.85 5.50
C GLY A 152 2.34 0.35 4.34
N ALA A 153 3.40 1.09 3.98
CA ALA A 153 4.33 0.69 2.92
C ALA A 153 5.04 -0.65 3.21
N VAL A 154 5.51 -0.86 4.45
CA VAL A 154 6.14 -2.13 4.88
C VAL A 154 5.16 -3.29 4.76
N LEU A 155 3.93 -3.13 5.25
CA LEU A 155 2.90 -4.17 5.15
C LEU A 155 2.55 -4.48 3.68
N GLY A 156 2.42 -3.45 2.84
CA GLY A 156 2.16 -3.62 1.41
C GLY A 156 3.31 -4.28 0.65
N ALA A 157 4.57 -4.06 1.04
CA ALA A 157 5.74 -4.62 0.38
C ALA A 157 5.93 -6.12 0.65
N ASN A 158 5.49 -6.62 1.81
CA ASN A 158 5.59 -8.05 2.15
C ASN A 158 4.71 -8.93 1.25
N ASP A 159 3.70 -8.35 0.62
CA ASP A 159 2.81 -9.03 -0.30
C ASP A 159 3.41 -9.11 -1.72
N PHE A 160 4.12 -8.06 -2.17
CA PHE A 160 4.88 -8.04 -3.43
C PHE A 160 5.86 -9.21 -3.56
N ARG A 161 6.42 -9.69 -2.43
CA ARG A 161 7.40 -10.79 -2.43
C ARG A 161 6.78 -12.19 -2.48
N SER A 162 5.46 -12.30 -2.35
CA SER A 162 4.77 -13.60 -2.25
C SER A 162 4.33 -14.16 -3.61
N THR A 163 4.50 -13.44 -4.71
CA THR A 163 4.29 -13.99 -6.06
C THR A 163 5.40 -14.98 -6.39
N PRO A 164 5.13 -16.27 -6.60
CA PRO A 164 6.16 -17.25 -6.96
C PRO A 164 6.87 -16.79 -8.25
N ASN A 165 8.19 -16.72 -8.22
CA ASN A 165 8.99 -16.58 -9.43
C ASN A 165 8.63 -17.75 -10.36
N ALA A 166 8.03 -17.47 -11.51
CA ALA A 166 7.76 -18.47 -12.55
C ALA A 166 9.02 -19.23 -13.00
N GLY A 167 10.22 -18.72 -12.67
CA GLY A 167 11.51 -19.38 -12.91
C GLY A 167 11.84 -20.55 -11.97
N SER A 168 11.17 -20.70 -10.82
CA SER A 168 11.46 -21.80 -9.88
C SER A 168 10.74 -23.10 -10.25
N ALA A 169 9.64 -23.03 -11.00
CA ALA A 169 8.88 -24.20 -11.45
C ALA A 169 9.47 -24.88 -12.69
N MET A 170 10.35 -24.21 -13.45
CA MET A 170 10.95 -24.76 -14.67
C MET A 170 12.25 -25.55 -14.45
N LEU A 171 12.77 -25.64 -13.21
CA LEU A 171 14.06 -26.30 -12.92
C LEU A 171 13.94 -27.75 -12.43
N HIS A 172 12.74 -28.32 -12.40
CA HIS A 172 12.56 -29.76 -12.18
C HIS A 172 12.03 -30.41 -13.47
N PRO A 173 12.91 -30.84 -14.39
CA PRO A 173 12.49 -31.82 -15.39
C PRO A 173 12.05 -33.08 -14.64
N GLU A 174 10.81 -33.51 -14.87
CA GLU A 174 10.29 -34.81 -14.48
C GLU A 174 11.35 -35.89 -14.78
N GLN A 175 11.87 -36.54 -13.74
CA GLN A 175 12.70 -37.73 -13.92
C GLN A 175 11.77 -38.86 -14.37
N PRO A 176 11.98 -39.49 -15.54
CA PRO A 176 11.14 -40.59 -15.96
C PRO A 176 11.32 -41.79 -15.02
N HIS A 177 10.19 -42.33 -14.55
CA HIS A 177 10.11 -43.49 -13.66
C HIS A 177 10.72 -44.73 -14.34
N PRO A 178 11.59 -45.51 -13.68
CA PRO A 178 12.39 -46.58 -14.33
C PRO A 178 11.65 -47.89 -14.64
N ASP A 179 10.31 -47.93 -14.69
CA ASP A 179 9.56 -49.20 -14.79
C ASP A 179 8.81 -49.42 -16.11
N ALA A 180 9.05 -48.59 -17.13
CA ALA A 180 8.33 -48.67 -18.41
C ALA A 180 8.95 -49.61 -19.46
N SER A 181 9.93 -50.45 -19.12
CA SER A 181 10.66 -51.31 -20.07
C SER A 181 10.37 -52.82 -19.96
N LEU A 182 9.41 -53.25 -19.13
CA LEU A 182 9.07 -54.68 -18.98
C LEU A 182 7.56 -54.95 -19.01
N ARG A 183 6.89 -54.72 -20.15
CA ARG A 183 5.66 -55.45 -20.50
C ARG A 183 5.66 -55.91 -21.96
N ALA A 184 6.11 -57.16 -22.09
CA ALA A 184 5.74 -58.21 -23.03
C ALA A 184 5.05 -57.88 -24.36
N LEU A 185 5.66 -58.42 -25.42
CA LEU A 185 5.17 -58.62 -26.78
C LEU A 185 3.80 -59.36 -26.83
N PRO A 186 2.95 -59.10 -27.86
CA PRO A 186 1.67 -59.76 -28.02
C PRO A 186 1.83 -61.16 -28.62
N THR A 187 1.36 -62.19 -27.91
CA THR A 187 1.08 -63.51 -28.48
C THR A 187 -0.32 -63.51 -29.09
N ALA A 188 -0.36 -63.71 -30.41
CA ALA A 188 -1.57 -64.01 -31.15
C ALA A 188 -2.13 -65.36 -30.70
N THR A 189 -3.41 -65.41 -30.30
CA THR A 189 -4.35 -66.50 -30.61
C THR A 189 -5.74 -66.17 -30.06
N SER A 190 -6.75 -66.44 -30.90
CA SER A 190 -8.17 -66.62 -30.59
C SER A 190 -8.85 -65.61 -29.65
N ASP A 191 -9.67 -64.71 -30.21
CA ASP A 191 -11.10 -64.91 -30.01
C ASP A 191 -11.95 -64.22 -31.09
N MET A 192 -12.47 -65.06 -31.96
CA MET A 192 -13.40 -64.75 -33.02
C MET A 192 -14.79 -65.14 -32.50
N ARG A 193 -15.47 -64.26 -31.75
CA ARG A 193 -16.93 -64.30 -31.57
C ARG A 193 -17.46 -63.18 -30.69
N ARG A 194 -18.51 -62.53 -31.19
CA ARG A 194 -19.39 -61.55 -30.53
C ARG A 194 -18.68 -60.22 -30.31
N GLN A 195 -19.04 -59.18 -31.04
CA GLN A 195 -20.12 -58.24 -30.71
C GLN A 195 -19.91 -57.12 -31.76
N THR A 196 -20.82 -56.60 -32.57
CA THR A 196 -22.28 -56.48 -32.48
C THR A 196 -22.78 -56.15 -33.88
N ARG A 197 -23.76 -56.91 -34.35
CA ARG A 197 -24.82 -56.42 -35.23
C ARG A 197 -25.55 -55.31 -34.50
N ASP A 198 -25.63 -54.11 -35.08
CA ASP A 198 -26.89 -53.46 -35.43
C ASP A 198 -26.62 -52.10 -36.08
N VAL A 199 -26.54 -52.11 -37.41
CA VAL A 199 -26.63 -50.91 -38.24
C VAL A 199 -28.10 -50.76 -38.59
N ARG A 200 -28.76 -49.74 -38.06
CA ARG A 200 -30.10 -49.33 -38.51
C ARG A 200 -30.06 -47.89 -38.99
N TYR A 201 -30.42 -47.75 -40.27
CA TYR A 201 -30.65 -46.53 -41.03
C TYR A 201 -31.80 -45.71 -40.44
N THR A 202 -31.65 -44.38 -40.39
CA THR A 202 -32.76 -43.45 -40.62
C THR A 202 -32.28 -42.31 -41.52
N THR A 203 -32.98 -42.17 -42.63
CA THR A 203 -32.79 -41.25 -43.76
C THR A 203 -33.39 -39.86 -43.51
N SER A 204 -32.83 -38.89 -44.25
CA SER A 204 -33.43 -37.68 -44.87
C SER A 204 -33.88 -36.49 -43.99
N ASP A 205 -33.02 -35.45 -43.91
CA ASP A 205 -33.05 -34.16 -44.67
C ASP A 205 -34.38 -33.35 -44.82
N PRO A 206 -34.34 -32.05 -45.24
CA PRO A 206 -33.52 -30.89 -44.83
C PRO A 206 -34.36 -29.57 -44.73
N VAL A 207 -33.70 -28.39 -44.76
CA VAL A 207 -34.18 -27.02 -45.15
C VAL A 207 -34.55 -26.05 -43.99
N THR A 208 -33.68 -25.10 -43.62
CA THR A 208 -33.51 -23.69 -44.09
C THR A 208 -34.42 -22.66 -43.41
N LEU A 209 -33.85 -21.88 -42.48
CA LEU A 209 -33.72 -20.41 -42.45
C LEU A 209 -33.19 -19.97 -41.08
#